data_AF-A0A950B219-F1
#
_entry.id   AF-A0A950B219-F1
#
_cell.length_a   1.000
_cell.length_b   1.000
_cell.length_c   1.000
_cell.angle_alpha   90.00
_cell.angle_beta   90.00
_cell.angle_gamma   90.00
#
_symmetry.space_group_name_H-M   'P 1'
#
loop_
_entity.id
_entity.type
_entity.pdbx_description
1 polymer ?
#
loop_
_entity_poly.entity_id
_entity_poly.type
_entity_poly.pdbx_seq_one_letter_code
_entity_poly.pdbx_strand_id
1 'polypeptide(L)'
;MIPIQPQSSEAAEAAVQRDIQHYMRPGTLQLGSLPPLSLYVHLPWCLKKCPYCDFNSHGWSKSEALPEERYIDALMADLESALPLIWGRTVHSVFMGGG
;
A
#
# COMPACT_ATOMS: atom_id res chain seq x y z
N MET A 1 -3.62 -31.66 -18.29
CA MET A 1 -2.44 -31.03 -17.67
C MET A 1 -1.59 -30.52 -18.82
N ILE A 2 -1.60 -29.21 -19.09
CA ILE A 2 -0.85 -28.64 -20.22
C ILE A 2 0.63 -28.61 -19.80
N PRO A 3 1.55 -29.27 -20.53
CA PRO A 3 2.95 -29.29 -20.16
C PRO A 3 3.56 -27.91 -20.41
N ILE A 4 4.16 -27.33 -19.37
CA ILE A 4 4.98 -26.13 -19.48
C ILE A 4 6.29 -26.54 -20.15
N GLN A 5 6.53 -26.11 -21.38
CA GLN A 5 7.83 -26.27 -22.04
C GLN A 5 8.71 -25.05 -21.74
N PRO A 6 9.97 -25.23 -21.32
CA PRO A 6 10.91 -24.12 -21.17
C PRO A 6 11.19 -23.53 -22.55
N GLN A 7 11.03 -22.21 -22.67
CA GLN A 7 11.28 -21.47 -23.90
C GLN A 7 12.79 -21.55 -24.23
N SER A 8 13.12 -22.04 -25.42
CA SER A 8 14.51 -22.09 -25.92
C SER A 8 15.10 -20.67 -25.99
N SER A 9 16.37 -20.55 -25.61
CA SER A 9 17.07 -19.29 -25.35
C SER A 9 17.40 -18.43 -26.59
N GLU A 10 16.78 -18.69 -27.75
CA GLU A 10 17.15 -18.05 -29.02
C GLU A 10 16.18 -16.95 -29.49
N ALA A 11 15.26 -16.52 -28.63
CA ALA A 11 14.48 -15.29 -28.85
C ALA A 11 14.30 -14.46 -27.56
N ALA A 12 15.21 -14.60 -26.61
CA ALA A 12 15.34 -13.64 -25.52
C ALA A 12 15.98 -12.38 -26.09
N GLU A 13 15.16 -11.47 -26.61
CA GLU A 13 15.54 -10.07 -26.69
C GLU A 13 16.03 -9.69 -25.29
N ALA A 14 17.36 -9.61 -25.15
CA ALA A 14 18.03 -9.57 -23.86
C ALA A 14 17.34 -8.52 -23.02
N ALA A 15 16.75 -8.92 -21.89
CA ALA A 15 16.18 -7.99 -20.93
C ALA A 15 17.28 -6.94 -20.68
N VAL A 16 17.05 -5.71 -21.17
CA VAL A 16 18.08 -4.67 -21.14
C VAL A 16 18.48 -4.51 -19.69
N GLN A 17 19.68 -4.98 -19.35
CA GLN A 17 20.22 -4.91 -18.01
C GLN A 17 20.47 -3.44 -17.72
N ARG A 18 19.49 -2.82 -17.09
CA ARG A 18 19.52 -1.42 -16.70
C ARG A 18 20.34 -1.32 -15.41
N ASP A 19 21.33 -0.45 -15.40
CA ASP A 19 22.11 -0.16 -14.19
C ASP A 19 21.20 0.51 -13.14
N ILE A 20 21.59 0.46 -11.86
CA ILE A 20 20.98 1.16 -10.73
C ILE A 20 20.73 2.63 -11.07
N GLN A 21 21.67 3.28 -11.77
CA GLN A 21 21.52 4.67 -12.24
C GLN A 21 20.28 4.88 -13.11
N HIS A 22 19.92 3.91 -13.96
CA HIS A 22 18.73 3.99 -14.80
C HIS A 22 17.43 3.86 -14.00
N TYR A 23 17.41 3.05 -12.93
CA TYR A 23 16.24 2.92 -12.06
C TYR A 23 16.10 4.08 -11.06
N MET A 24 17.21 4.73 -10.72
CA MET A 24 17.24 5.90 -9.85
C MET A 24 17.09 7.22 -10.62
N ARG A 25 16.99 7.19 -11.96
CA ARG A 25 16.84 8.40 -12.76
C ARG A 25 15.55 9.14 -12.35
N PRO A 26 15.58 10.47 -12.23
CA PRO A 26 14.36 11.25 -12.04
C PRO A 26 13.31 10.85 -13.07
N GLY A 27 12.07 10.65 -12.63
CA GLY A 27 10.97 10.34 -13.53
C GLY A 27 10.75 11.46 -14.54
N THR A 28 10.20 11.12 -15.71
CA THR A 28 9.84 12.10 -16.75
C THR A 28 8.78 13.10 -16.26
N LEU A 29 8.07 12.77 -15.18
CA LEU A 29 7.07 13.62 -14.56
C LEU A 29 7.71 14.62 -13.59
N GLN A 30 7.72 15.88 -13.99
CA GLN A 30 8.09 17.02 -13.14
C GLN A 30 6.81 17.73 -12.73
N LEU A 31 6.45 17.69 -11.44
CA LEU A 31 5.28 18.39 -10.92
C LEU A 31 5.69 19.79 -10.44
N GLY A 32 5.01 20.82 -10.92
CA GLY A 32 5.26 22.21 -10.48
C GLY A 32 4.79 22.49 -9.04
N SER A 33 4.02 21.58 -8.45
CA SER A 33 3.56 21.62 -7.07
C SER A 33 3.24 20.20 -6.58
N LEU A 34 3.10 20.02 -5.27
CA LEU A 34 2.71 18.74 -4.71
C LEU A 34 1.27 18.39 -5.13
N PRO A 35 0.98 17.12 -5.47
CA PRO A 35 -0.37 16.68 -5.82
C PRO A 35 -1.32 16.81 -4.61
N PRO A 36 -2.64 16.91 -4.81
CA PRO A 36 -3.62 16.98 -3.72
C PRO A 36 -3.41 15.90 -2.65
N LEU A 37 -3.43 16.28 -1.38
CA LEU A 37 -3.24 15.34 -0.27
C LEU A 37 -4.50 14.49 -0.09
N SER A 38 -4.32 13.18 0.04
CA SER A 38 -5.39 12.23 0.36
C SER A 38 -4.92 11.31 1.47
N LEU A 39 -5.84 10.86 2.32
CA LEU A 39 -5.56 9.98 3.44
C LEU A 39 -6.11 8.57 3.16
N TYR A 40 -5.32 7.54 3.47
CA TYR A 40 -5.79 6.16 3.52
C TYR A 40 -5.70 5.66 4.95
N VAL A 41 -6.82 5.22 5.52
CA VAL A 41 -6.90 4.63 6.86
C VAL A 41 -7.08 3.13 6.71
N HIS A 42 -6.19 2.37 7.34
CA HIS A 42 -6.14 0.92 7.21
C HIS A 42 -6.84 0.22 8.37
N LEU A 43 -7.97 -0.45 8.11
CA LEU A 43 -8.65 -1.33 9.06
C LEU A 43 -8.08 -2.76 8.97
N PRO A 44 -7.55 -3.33 10.06
CA PRO A 44 -6.89 -4.62 10.03
C PRO A 44 -7.78 -5.83 10.41
N TRP A 45 -9.09 -5.66 10.62
CA TRP A 45 -9.98 -6.73 11.11
C TRP A 45 -11.25 -6.95 10.29
N CYS A 46 -11.33 -8.13 9.66
CA CYS A 46 -12.52 -8.59 8.98
C CYS A 46 -13.41 -9.39 9.93
N LEU A 47 -14.73 -9.34 9.74
CA LEU A 47 -15.65 -10.32 10.35
C LEU A 47 -15.28 -11.77 9.96
N LYS A 48 -14.80 -11.96 8.73
CA LYS A 48 -14.22 -13.21 8.23
C LYS A 48 -13.25 -12.89 7.11
N LYS A 49 -12.04 -13.44 7.16
CA LYS A 49 -11.06 -13.28 6.07
C LYS A 49 -11.45 -14.17 4.88
N CYS A 50 -11.61 -13.57 3.70
CA CYS A 50 -11.88 -14.29 2.46
C CYS A 50 -10.62 -15.02 1.96
N PRO A 51 -10.76 -16.20 1.33
CA PRO A 51 -9.62 -17.01 0.87
C PRO A 51 -8.82 -16.37 -0.26
N TYR A 52 -9.37 -15.35 -0.92
CA TYR A 52 -8.74 -14.59 -2.00
C TYR A 52 -8.26 -13.19 -1.55
N CYS A 53 -8.50 -12.82 -0.28
CA CYS A 53 -8.19 -11.47 0.19
C CYS A 53 -6.69 -11.33 0.50
N ASP A 54 -6.02 -10.48 -0.26
CA ASP A 54 -4.60 -10.14 -0.09
C ASP A 54 -4.37 -8.84 0.69
N PHE A 55 -5.44 -8.22 1.21
CA PHE A 55 -5.27 -7.12 2.14
C PHE A 55 -4.64 -7.62 3.44
N ASN A 56 -3.82 -6.76 4.07
CA ASN A 56 -3.23 -6.99 5.38
C ASN A 56 -4.29 -6.89 6.50
N SER A 57 -5.24 -7.81 6.50
CA SER A 57 -6.30 -7.89 7.49
C SER A 57 -6.35 -9.27 8.12
N HIS A 58 -7.05 -9.40 9.23
CA HIS A 58 -7.16 -10.63 10.00
C HIS A 58 -8.63 -10.93 10.30
N GLY A 59 -9.00 -12.20 10.30
CA GLY A 59 -10.33 -12.59 10.75
C GLY A 59 -10.45 -12.38 12.25
N TRP A 60 -11.43 -11.58 12.68
CA TRP A 60 -11.72 -11.35 14.09
C TRP A 60 -12.75 -12.36 14.60
N SER A 61 -12.47 -12.99 15.73
CA SER A 61 -13.44 -13.84 16.42
C SER A 61 -14.21 -13.03 17.45
N LYS A 62 -15.55 -13.17 17.48
CA LYS A 62 -16.42 -12.51 18.48
C LYS A 62 -16.11 -12.92 19.93
N SER A 63 -15.29 -13.94 20.15
CA SER A 63 -14.81 -14.35 21.47
C SER A 63 -13.80 -13.38 22.08
N GLU A 64 -13.18 -12.52 21.27
CA GLU A 64 -12.24 -11.49 21.71
C GLU A 64 -12.89 -10.11 21.58
N ALA A 65 -12.62 -9.21 22.53
CA ALA A 65 -13.06 -7.82 22.47
C ALA A 65 -12.18 -7.04 21.50
N LEU A 66 -12.80 -6.37 20.51
CA LEU A 66 -12.06 -5.58 19.53
C LEU A 66 -11.26 -4.48 20.26
N PRO A 67 -9.94 -4.36 20.05
CA PRO A 67 -9.13 -3.34 20.71
C PRO A 67 -9.30 -1.97 20.03
N GLU A 68 -10.54 -1.49 19.94
CA GLU A 68 -10.93 -0.27 19.22
C GLU A 68 -10.21 0.97 19.75
N GLU A 69 -10.26 1.19 21.06
CA GLU A 69 -9.64 2.36 21.70
C GLU A 69 -8.14 2.40 21.43
N ARG A 70 -7.46 1.27 21.66
CA ARG A 70 -6.01 1.14 21.39
C ARG A 70 -5.68 1.38 19.91
N TYR A 71 -6.54 0.98 19.00
CA TYR A 71 -6.36 1.23 17.56
C TYR A 71 -6.49 2.71 17.23
N ILE A 72 -7.51 3.38 17.77
CA ILE A 72 -7.73 4.81 17.58
C ILE A 72 -6.55 5.60 18.15
N ASP A 73 -6.09 5.26 19.36
CA ASP A 73 -4.92 5.89 19.98
C ASP A 73 -3.67 5.74 19.11
N ALA A 74 -3.43 4.55 18.56
CA ALA A 74 -2.31 4.30 17.66
C ALA A 74 -2.43 5.10 16.35
N LEU A 75 -3.63 5.19 15.78
CA LEU A 75 -3.90 5.97 14.55
C LEU A 75 -3.67 7.47 14.77
N MET A 76 -4.10 7.99 15.91
CA MET A 76 -3.88 9.38 16.29
C MET A 76 -2.39 9.67 16.49
N ALA A 77 -1.66 8.79 17.19
CA ALA A 77 -0.22 8.93 17.38
C ALA A 77 0.55 8.89 16.04
N ASP A 78 0.16 8.00 15.12
CA ASP A 78 0.75 7.94 13.77
C ASP A 78 0.50 9.23 12.99
N LEU A 79 -0.74 9.74 13.01
CA LEU A 79 -1.09 11.01 12.37
C LEU A 79 -0.29 12.17 12.97
N GLU A 80 -0.18 12.26 14.30
CA GLU A 80 0.61 13.27 15.00
C GLU A 80 2.08 13.24 14.58
N SER A 81 2.65 12.04 14.43
CA SER A 81 4.03 11.87 13.96
C SER A 81 4.23 12.33 12.51
N ALA A 82 3.19 12.21 11.67
CA ALA A 82 3.21 12.60 10.28
C ALA A 82 2.97 14.11 10.07
N LEU A 83 2.34 14.81 11.03
CA LEU A 83 2.00 16.23 10.94
C LEU A 83 3.14 17.12 10.42
N PRO A 84 4.40 17.02 10.89
CA PRO A 84 5.49 17.88 10.42
C PRO A 84 5.76 17.80 8.91
N LEU A 85 5.37 16.70 8.26
CA LEU A 85 5.59 16.45 6.83
C LEU A 85 4.45 17.00 5.95
N ILE A 86 3.26 17.18 6.53
CA ILE A 86 2.03 17.50 5.78
C ILE A 86 1.27 18.72 6.33
N TRP A 87 1.79 19.38 7.36
CA TRP A 87 1.13 20.48 8.05
C TRP A 87 0.70 21.59 7.07
N GLY A 88 -0.50 22.14 7.28
CA GLY A 88 -1.07 23.21 6.45
C GLY A 88 -1.61 22.74 5.08
N ARG A 89 -1.52 21.46 4.75
CA ARG A 89 -2.11 20.90 3.53
C ARG A 89 -3.52 20.39 3.78
N THR A 90 -4.47 20.78 2.93
CA THR A 90 -5.85 20.28 2.99
C THR A 90 -5.93 18.84 2.51
N VAL A 91 -6.59 17.98 3.28
CA VAL A 91 -6.96 16.63 2.85
C VAL A 91 -8.18 16.71 1.95
N HIS A 92 -8.05 16.26 0.70
CA HIS A 92 -9.12 16.32 -0.30
C HIS A 92 -10.01 15.08 -0.31
N SER A 93 -9.47 13.94 0.10
CA SER A 93 -10.22 12.68 0.16
C SER A 93 -9.67 11.77 1.24
N VAL A 94 -10.55 10.95 1.80
CA VAL A 94 -10.23 9.93 2.79
C VAL A 94 -10.77 8.60 2.27
N PHE A 95 -9.88 7.62 2.19
CA PHE A 95 -10.19 6.25 1.84
C PHE A 95 -10.01 5.36 3.06
N MET A 96 -10.92 4.43 3.28
CA MET A 96 -10.82 3.41 4.32
C MET A 96 -10.78 2.05 3.64
N GLY A 97 -9.84 1.19 4.02
CA GLY A 97 -9.70 -0.13 3.40
C GLY A 97 -8.87 -1.09 4.25
N GLY A 98 -8.48 -2.22 3.67
CA GLY A 98 -7.96 -3.37 4.42
C GLY A 98 -9.07 -4.40 4.51
N GLY A 99 -9.66 -4.54 5.68
CA GLY A 99 -10.98 -5.14 5.83
C GLY A 99 -11.32 -5.40 7.27
#